data_AF-A0A8T4CQA0-F1
#
_entry.id   AF-A0A8T4CQA0-F1
#
_cell.length_a   1.000
_cell.length_b   1.000
_cell.length_c   1.000
_cell.angle_alpha   90.00
_cell.angle_beta   90.00
_cell.angle_gamma   90.00
#
_symmetry.space_group_name_H-M   'P 1'
#
loop_
_entity.id
_entity.type
_entity.pdbx_description
1 polymer ?
#
loop_
_entity_poly.entity_id
_entity_poly.type
_entity_poly.pdbx_seq_one_letter_code
_entity_poly.pdbx_strand_id
1 'polypeptide(L)'
;MKYQLTAPSYLLPTIAARLALNAPALQYSLCTPQMGNTSPDLPQLIFQADFFHPVRTANTIVDVFVIPSSLATLQGFMLSAGGTQEHLAAVSPILDALAPIPSGWLHAGEYGSAGFLHQIWNTLVGSHSQAWLPLWENLQSPNPSFQINHPDLVNQLSSFMAQQQLLTQSLASSAQRFLAEYPEHAFTPYHPQQPSLLSRQAPSKQSPAHEIATLLCSFKI
;
A
#
# COMPACT_ATOMS: atom_id res chain seq x y z
N MET A 1 -21.91 -3.41 16.77
CA MET A 1 -21.65 -4.14 15.51
C MET A 1 -20.31 -4.84 15.64
N LYS A 2 -20.19 -6.09 15.19
CA LYS A 2 -18.94 -6.87 15.27
C LYS A 2 -18.28 -6.88 13.89
N TYR A 3 -16.98 -6.57 13.83
CA TYR A 3 -16.20 -6.55 12.59
C TYR A 3 -15.26 -7.75 12.50
N GLN A 4 -15.01 -8.22 11.28
CA GLN A 4 -13.99 -9.24 11.03
C GLN A 4 -12.78 -8.59 10.36
N LEU A 5 -11.62 -8.70 11.01
CA LEU A 5 -10.34 -8.17 10.57
C LEU A 5 -9.55 -9.33 9.96
N THR A 6 -9.40 -9.33 8.64
CA THR A 6 -8.68 -10.38 7.91
C THR A 6 -7.29 -9.89 7.56
N ALA A 7 -6.24 -10.56 8.01
CA ALA A 7 -4.85 -10.21 7.69
C ALA A 7 -3.98 -11.46 7.50
N PRO A 8 -2.82 -11.36 6.82
CA PRO A 8 -1.85 -12.45 6.77
C PRO A 8 -1.40 -12.92 8.15
N SER A 9 -1.10 -14.21 8.26
CA SER A 9 -0.77 -14.86 9.55
C SER A 9 0.42 -14.21 10.27
N TYR A 10 1.41 -13.72 9.52
CA TYR A 10 2.57 -13.03 10.11
C TYR A 10 2.25 -11.64 10.68
N LEU A 11 1.18 -11.00 10.20
CA LEU A 11 0.81 -9.64 10.57
C LEU A 11 -0.21 -9.63 11.72
N LEU A 12 -0.97 -10.73 11.89
CA LEU A 12 -1.96 -10.85 12.97
C LEU A 12 -1.39 -10.65 14.38
N PRO A 13 -0.24 -11.22 14.77
CA PRO A 13 0.30 -11.01 16.12
C PRO A 13 0.62 -9.54 16.40
N THR A 14 1.16 -8.82 15.42
CA THR A 14 1.53 -7.40 15.59
C THR A 14 0.30 -6.49 15.61
N ILE A 15 -0.71 -6.76 14.76
CA ILE A 15 -2.03 -6.11 14.86
C ILE A 15 -2.67 -6.38 16.23
N ALA A 16 -2.72 -7.64 16.67
CA ALA A 16 -3.33 -8.02 17.94
C ALA A 16 -2.65 -7.30 19.11
N ALA A 17 -1.31 -7.28 19.12
CA ALA A 17 -0.54 -6.59 20.15
C ALA A 17 -0.81 -5.08 20.15
N ARG A 18 -0.90 -4.44 18.97
CA ARG A 18 -1.23 -3.01 18.87
C ARG A 18 -2.64 -2.71 19.37
N LEU A 19 -3.64 -3.49 18.95
CA LEU A 19 -5.02 -3.33 19.39
C LEU A 19 -5.21 -3.66 20.88
N ALA A 20 -4.36 -4.49 21.47
CA ALA A 20 -4.37 -4.71 22.92
C ALA A 20 -3.88 -3.48 23.69
N LEU A 21 -2.90 -2.75 23.14
CA LEU A 21 -2.40 -1.49 23.72
C LEU A 21 -3.38 -0.33 23.54
N ASN A 22 -4.02 -0.25 22.37
CA ASN A 22 -5.00 0.78 22.03
C ASN A 22 -6.33 0.12 21.65
N ALA A 23 -7.06 -0.38 22.65
CA ALA A 23 -8.31 -1.11 22.41
C ALA A 23 -9.37 -0.17 21.79
N PRO A 24 -9.82 -0.43 20.55
CA PRO A 24 -10.92 0.32 19.98
C PRO A 24 -12.22 -0.01 20.73
N ALA A 25 -13.16 0.93 20.76
CA ALA A 25 -14.49 0.70 21.35
C ALA A 25 -15.34 -0.33 20.57
N LEU A 26 -14.92 -0.67 19.34
CA LEU A 26 -15.61 -1.60 18.45
C LEU A 26 -15.26 -3.05 18.78
N GLN A 27 -16.26 -3.93 18.67
CA GLN A 27 -16.04 -5.38 18.78
C GLN A 27 -15.44 -5.90 17.47
N TYR A 28 -14.35 -6.65 17.55
CA TYR A 28 -13.69 -7.22 16.38
C TYR A 28 -13.27 -8.67 16.62
N SER A 29 -13.06 -9.41 15.53
CA SER A 29 -12.40 -10.72 15.52
C SER A 29 -11.31 -10.74 14.46
N LEU A 30 -10.14 -11.22 14.85
CA LEU A 30 -8.98 -11.39 13.97
C LEU A 30 -9.03 -12.75 13.28
N CYS A 31 -8.86 -12.77 11.96
CA CYS A 31 -8.90 -14.00 11.16
C CYS A 31 -7.81 -13.99 10.08
N THR A 32 -7.31 -15.18 9.74
CA THR A 32 -6.45 -15.38 8.57
C THR A 32 -7.31 -15.67 7.34
N PRO A 33 -6.92 -15.22 6.13
CA PRO A 33 -7.67 -15.50 4.90
C PRO A 33 -7.80 -17.00 4.57
N GLN A 34 -6.90 -17.85 5.09
CA GLN A 34 -6.92 -19.30 4.88
C GLN A 34 -7.83 -20.07 5.85
N MET A 35 -8.25 -19.45 6.96
CA MET A 35 -9.20 -20.09 7.87
C MET A 35 -10.60 -19.82 7.32
N GLY A 36 -11.26 -20.84 6.79
CA GLY A 36 -12.65 -20.83 6.28
C GLY A 36 -13.73 -20.47 7.33
N ASN A 37 -13.36 -19.81 8.42
CA ASN A 37 -14.23 -19.23 9.44
C ASN A 37 -14.53 -17.75 9.14
N THR A 38 -14.63 -17.37 7.88
CA THR A 38 -15.23 -16.09 7.50
C THR A 38 -16.72 -16.19 7.76
N SER A 39 -17.21 -15.49 8.79
CA SER A 39 -18.65 -15.43 9.05
C SER A 39 -19.26 -14.65 7.88
N PRO A 40 -20.14 -15.26 7.07
CA PRO A 40 -20.66 -14.65 5.86
C PRO A 40 -21.66 -13.51 6.13
N ASP A 41 -21.85 -13.09 7.38
CA ASP A 41 -22.80 -12.05 7.76
C ASP A 41 -22.11 -10.82 8.39
N LEU A 42 -20.80 -10.89 8.66
CA LEU A 42 -20.09 -9.79 9.33
C LEU A 42 -19.36 -8.90 8.32
N PRO A 43 -19.39 -7.57 8.51
CA PRO A 43 -18.60 -6.65 7.71
C PRO A 43 -17.11 -6.94 7.88
N GLN A 44 -16.40 -7.07 6.76
CA GLN A 44 -14.99 -7.44 6.75
C GLN A 44 -14.09 -6.26 6.36
N LEU A 45 -13.00 -6.10 7.12
CA LEU A 45 -11.86 -5.27 6.74
C LEU A 45 -10.71 -6.19 6.36
N ILE A 46 -10.18 -6.01 5.16
CA ILE A 46 -9.07 -6.84 4.67
C ILE A 46 -7.78 -6.03 4.73
N PHE A 47 -6.86 -6.43 5.58
CA PHE A 47 -5.50 -5.93 5.62
C PHE A 47 -4.67 -6.69 4.59
N GLN A 48 -4.34 -6.00 3.50
CA GLN A 48 -3.51 -6.53 2.43
C GLN A 48 -2.05 -6.23 2.73
N ALA A 49 -1.26 -7.27 2.88
CA ALA A 49 0.20 -7.17 2.97
C ALA A 49 0.95 -8.02 1.94
N ASP A 50 0.25 -8.90 1.19
CA ASP A 50 0.82 -9.57 0.00
C ASP A 50 -0.20 -9.68 -1.15
N PHE A 51 0.22 -9.20 -2.33
CA PHE A 51 -0.43 -9.30 -3.64
C PHE A 51 -1.90 -8.88 -3.78
N PHE A 52 -2.21 -8.28 -4.94
CA PHE A 52 -3.56 -7.93 -5.37
C PHE A 52 -4.39 -9.21 -5.56
N HIS A 53 -5.22 -9.56 -4.58
CA HIS A 53 -6.28 -10.55 -4.74
C HIS A 53 -7.62 -9.91 -4.41
N PRO A 54 -8.44 -9.58 -5.42
CA PRO A 54 -9.77 -9.08 -5.19
C PRO A 54 -10.67 -10.30 -4.96
N VAL A 55 -10.51 -10.99 -3.82
CA VAL A 55 -11.67 -11.71 -3.30
C VAL A 55 -12.53 -10.65 -2.61
N ARG A 56 -13.22 -9.86 -3.43
CA ARG A 56 -14.31 -9.02 -2.96
C ARG A 56 -15.41 -9.98 -2.54
N THR A 57 -15.40 -10.35 -1.26
CA THR A 57 -16.57 -11.01 -0.69
C THR A 57 -17.71 -9.99 -0.68
N ALA A 58 -18.95 -10.45 -0.73
CA ALA A 58 -20.13 -9.56 -0.68
C ALA A 58 -20.12 -8.63 0.54
N ASN A 59 -19.37 -8.97 1.60
CA ASN A 59 -19.33 -8.24 2.86
C ASN A 59 -18.01 -7.50 3.11
N THR A 60 -17.09 -7.50 2.15
CA THR A 60 -15.87 -6.70 2.29
C THR A 60 -16.21 -5.24 2.08
N ILE A 61 -16.08 -4.44 3.14
CA ILE A 61 -16.48 -3.03 3.15
C ILE A 61 -15.29 -2.08 2.98
N VAL A 62 -14.10 -2.50 3.42
CA VAL A 62 -12.87 -1.69 3.42
C VAL A 62 -11.65 -2.59 3.13
N ASP A 63 -10.78 -2.15 2.23
CA ASP A 63 -9.44 -2.68 2.06
C ASP A 63 -8.41 -1.77 2.73
N VAL A 64 -7.42 -2.35 3.38
CA VAL A 64 -6.39 -1.63 4.12
C VAL A 64 -5.02 -2.12 3.68
N PHE A 65 -4.20 -1.20 3.17
CA PHE A 65 -2.78 -1.43 2.96
C PHE A 65 -2.02 -1.08 4.24
N VAL A 66 -1.17 -2.00 4.67
CA VAL A 66 -0.33 -1.87 5.86
C VAL A 66 1.13 -2.03 5.46
N ILE A 67 1.99 -1.09 5.86
CA ILE A 67 3.43 -1.28 5.77
C ILE A 67 3.92 -1.95 7.06
N PRO A 68 4.43 -3.19 7.00
CA PRO A 68 4.94 -3.87 8.18
C PRO A 68 6.21 -3.18 8.68
N SER A 69 6.31 -3.00 10.00
CA SER A 69 7.50 -2.47 10.67
C SER A 69 7.67 -3.16 12.01
N SER A 70 8.93 -3.40 12.42
CA SER A 70 9.24 -3.98 13.73
C SER A 70 8.80 -3.08 14.89
N LEU A 71 8.69 -1.77 14.65
CA LEU A 71 8.24 -0.79 15.64
C LEU A 71 6.72 -0.60 15.67
N ALA A 72 5.98 -1.24 14.75
CA ALA A 72 4.56 -0.94 14.54
C ALA A 72 3.67 -1.24 15.75
N THR A 73 4.03 -2.21 16.60
CA THR A 73 3.30 -2.48 17.84
C THR A 73 3.31 -1.28 18.79
N LEU A 74 4.44 -0.57 18.89
CA LEU A 74 4.61 0.56 19.80
C LEU A 74 4.22 1.89 19.14
N GLN A 75 4.57 2.06 17.87
CA GLN A 75 4.46 3.34 17.16
C GLN A 75 3.32 3.40 16.16
N GLY A 76 2.58 2.30 15.96
CA GLY A 76 1.52 2.21 14.95
C GLY A 76 2.06 1.89 13.55
N PHE A 77 1.15 1.56 12.66
CA PHE A 77 1.42 1.18 11.28
C PHE A 77 1.25 2.38 10.34
N MET A 78 2.02 2.44 9.26
CA MET A 78 1.62 3.29 8.13
C MET A 78 0.49 2.59 7.39
N LEU A 79 -0.64 3.28 7.29
CA LEU A 79 -1.89 2.73 6.79
C LEU A 79 -2.44 3.57 5.64
N SER A 80 -3.01 2.86 4.67
CA SER A 80 -3.92 3.44 3.70
C SER A 80 -5.18 2.58 3.62
N ALA A 81 -6.35 3.22 3.55
CA ALA A 81 -7.63 2.53 3.49
C ALA A 81 -8.42 2.96 2.24
N GLY A 82 -9.06 1.98 1.59
CA GLY A 82 -10.01 2.18 0.51
C GLY A 82 -11.41 1.78 0.96
N GLY A 83 -12.41 2.60 0.65
CA GLY A 83 -13.79 2.35 1.04
C GLY A 83 -14.69 3.57 0.86
N THR A 84 -15.99 3.40 1.06
CA THR A 84 -16.92 4.54 1.07
C THR A 84 -16.76 5.35 2.36
N GLN A 85 -17.17 6.61 2.38
CA GLN A 85 -17.12 7.43 3.60
C GLN A 85 -17.88 6.80 4.77
N GLU A 86 -19.03 6.19 4.50
CA GLU A 86 -19.83 5.52 5.52
C GLU A 86 -19.07 4.33 6.13
N HIS A 87 -18.49 3.48 5.29
CA HIS A 87 -17.72 2.33 5.76
C HIS A 87 -16.47 2.76 6.54
N LEU A 88 -15.75 3.76 6.04
CA LEU A 88 -14.58 4.32 6.70
C LEU A 88 -14.93 4.96 8.05
N ALA A 89 -16.07 5.65 8.14
CA ALA A 89 -16.57 6.18 9.41
C ALA A 89 -16.88 5.09 10.43
N ALA A 90 -17.45 3.98 9.95
CA ALA A 90 -17.80 2.86 10.81
C ALA A 90 -16.55 2.14 11.36
N VAL A 91 -15.44 2.14 10.62
CA VAL A 91 -14.21 1.43 11.01
C VAL A 91 -13.09 2.33 11.50
N SER A 92 -13.27 3.66 11.46
CA SER A 92 -12.23 4.62 11.85
C SER A 92 -11.66 4.39 13.25
N PRO A 93 -12.42 3.95 14.29
CA PRO A 93 -11.82 3.67 15.59
C PRO A 93 -10.78 2.55 15.56
N ILE A 94 -10.96 1.55 14.68
CA ILE A 94 -9.99 0.46 14.50
C ILE A 94 -8.77 0.97 13.71
N LEU A 95 -9.00 1.75 12.65
CA LEU A 95 -7.92 2.33 11.85
C LEU A 95 -7.06 3.29 12.68
N ASP A 96 -7.69 4.12 13.51
CA ASP A 96 -7.00 5.06 14.42
C ASP A 96 -6.19 4.35 15.50
N ALA A 97 -6.69 3.23 16.03
CA ALA A 97 -5.94 2.41 16.98
C ALA A 97 -4.68 1.79 16.37
N LEU A 98 -4.75 1.42 15.09
CA LEU A 98 -3.63 0.85 14.35
C LEU A 98 -2.66 1.90 13.81
N ALA A 99 -3.15 3.10 13.51
CA ALA A 99 -2.34 4.19 13.00
C ALA A 99 -1.32 4.71 14.03
N PRO A 100 -0.32 5.50 13.59
CA PRO A 100 0.68 6.05 14.49
C PRO A 100 0.10 7.14 15.39
N ILE A 101 -0.83 7.91 14.83
CA ILE A 101 -1.64 8.94 15.49
C ILE A 101 -3.10 8.79 15.03
N PRO A 102 -4.09 9.24 15.81
CA PRO A 102 -5.49 9.29 15.37
C PRO A 102 -5.63 10.05 14.05
N SER A 103 -6.44 9.52 13.13
CA SER A 103 -6.59 10.03 11.77
C SER A 103 -5.29 10.06 10.95
N GLY A 104 -4.23 9.39 11.42
CA GLY A 104 -2.90 9.32 10.80
C GLY A 104 -2.79 8.29 9.67
N TRP A 105 -3.89 8.03 8.96
CA TRP A 105 -3.99 7.06 7.87
C TRP A 105 -4.60 7.70 6.62
N LEU A 106 -4.25 7.19 5.45
CA LEU A 106 -4.64 7.78 4.17
C LEU A 106 -5.92 7.13 3.60
N HIS A 107 -7.00 7.90 3.45
CA HIS A 107 -8.10 7.52 2.55
C HIS A 107 -7.62 7.58 1.09
N ALA A 108 -7.39 6.42 0.47
CA ALA A 108 -6.82 6.32 -0.87
C ALA A 108 -7.84 6.40 -2.01
N GLY A 109 -9.12 6.25 -1.70
CA GLY A 109 -10.20 6.17 -2.66
C GLY A 109 -11.21 5.10 -2.26
N GLU A 110 -11.99 4.64 -3.23
CA GLU A 110 -12.95 3.55 -3.01
C GLU A 110 -12.24 2.22 -2.73
N TYR A 111 -13.04 1.20 -2.42
CA TYR A 111 -12.56 -0.17 -2.25
C TYR A 111 -11.68 -0.60 -3.43
N GLY A 112 -10.51 -1.17 -3.15
CA GLY A 112 -9.51 -1.58 -4.15
C GLY A 112 -8.38 -0.56 -4.34
N SER A 113 -8.57 0.68 -3.90
CA SER A 113 -7.56 1.74 -3.99
C SER A 113 -6.35 1.45 -3.10
N ALA A 114 -6.56 0.92 -1.88
CA ALA A 114 -5.45 0.60 -1.00
C ALA A 114 -4.65 -0.60 -1.53
N GLY A 115 -5.35 -1.60 -2.07
CA GLY A 115 -4.69 -2.73 -2.75
C GLY A 115 -3.86 -2.33 -3.95
N PHE A 116 -4.32 -1.36 -4.74
CA PHE A 116 -3.54 -0.79 -5.84
C PHE A 116 -2.26 -0.10 -5.34
N LEU A 117 -2.37 0.76 -4.32
CA LEU A 117 -1.20 1.43 -3.73
C LEU A 117 -0.19 0.44 -3.16
N HIS A 118 -0.68 -0.64 -2.56
CA HIS A 118 0.15 -1.72 -2.06
C HIS A 118 0.92 -2.42 -3.19
N GLN A 119 0.27 -2.68 -4.34
CA GLN A 119 0.93 -3.26 -5.50
C GLN A 119 2.05 -2.35 -6.03
N ILE A 120 1.80 -1.03 -6.12
CA ILE A 120 2.84 -0.07 -6.50
C ILE A 120 4.00 -0.10 -5.51
N TRP A 121 3.69 -0.06 -4.21
CA TRP A 121 4.69 -0.09 -3.15
C TRP A 121 5.60 -1.31 -3.27
N ASN A 122 5.02 -2.50 -3.47
CA ASN A 122 5.79 -3.73 -3.61
C ASN A 122 6.65 -3.75 -4.87
N THR A 123 6.15 -3.24 -6.00
CA THR A 123 6.94 -3.12 -7.23
C THR A 123 8.13 -2.19 -7.03
N LEU A 124 7.94 -1.05 -6.34
CA LEU A 124 9.01 -0.11 -6.04
C LEU A 124 10.02 -0.71 -5.05
N VAL A 125 9.57 -1.16 -3.88
CA VAL A 125 10.47 -1.67 -2.82
C VAL A 125 11.17 -2.96 -3.24
N GLY A 126 10.46 -3.88 -3.91
CA GLY A 126 11.04 -5.12 -4.43
C GLY A 126 12.18 -4.87 -5.42
N SER A 127 12.04 -3.83 -6.25
CA SER A 127 13.06 -3.46 -7.25
C SER A 127 14.34 -2.86 -6.66
N HIS A 128 14.23 -2.15 -5.54
CA HIS A 128 15.37 -1.50 -4.89
C HIS A 128 16.27 -2.46 -4.11
N SER A 129 15.81 -3.68 -3.81
CA SER A 129 16.60 -4.61 -2.98
C SER A 129 17.86 -5.15 -3.65
N GLN A 130 17.96 -5.12 -4.98
CA GLN A 130 19.06 -5.79 -5.71
C GLN A 130 19.99 -4.86 -6.50
N ALA A 131 19.54 -3.66 -6.91
CA ALA A 131 20.27 -2.89 -7.92
C ALA A 131 21.33 -1.91 -7.37
N TRP A 132 21.18 -1.39 -6.14
CA TRP A 132 22.03 -0.28 -5.65
C TRP A 132 23.15 -0.70 -4.69
N LEU A 133 23.00 -1.83 -3.99
CA LEU A 133 23.93 -2.31 -2.99
C LEU A 133 25.38 -2.47 -3.52
N PRO A 134 25.62 -3.13 -4.67
CA PRO A 134 26.98 -3.36 -5.15
C PRO A 134 27.73 -2.08 -5.57
N LEU A 135 26.99 -1.09 -6.08
CA LEU A 135 27.54 0.20 -6.50
C LEU A 135 27.87 1.07 -5.28
N TRP A 136 26.96 1.09 -4.29
CA TRP A 136 27.12 1.88 -3.08
C TRP A 136 28.21 1.33 -2.15
N GLU A 137 28.29 0.00 -1.98
CA GLU A 137 29.36 -0.66 -1.21
C GLU A 137 30.76 -0.36 -1.78
N ASN A 138 30.89 -0.24 -3.11
CA ASN A 138 32.14 0.19 -3.75
C ASN A 138 32.48 1.67 -3.52
N LEU A 139 31.48 2.54 -3.45
CA LEU A 139 31.71 3.96 -3.16
C LEU A 139 32.10 4.20 -1.70
N GLN A 140 31.55 3.41 -0.75
CA GLN A 140 31.85 3.54 0.67
C GLN A 140 33.22 2.94 1.05
N SER A 141 33.64 1.89 0.36
CA SER A 141 34.92 1.23 0.57
C SER A 141 35.58 0.98 -0.79
N PRO A 142 36.30 1.97 -1.34
CA PRO A 142 36.95 1.84 -2.64
C PRO A 142 37.97 0.70 -2.56
N ASN A 143 37.60 -0.45 -3.12
CA ASN A 143 38.46 -1.60 -3.17
C ASN A 143 39.58 -1.28 -4.20
N PRO A 144 40.86 -1.27 -3.82
CA PRO A 144 41.95 -0.91 -4.73
C PRO A 144 42.12 -1.89 -5.91
N SER A 145 41.45 -3.04 -5.83
CA SER A 145 41.34 -4.06 -6.90
C SER A 145 40.11 -3.85 -7.81
N PHE A 146 39.26 -2.86 -7.53
CA PHE A 146 38.11 -2.52 -8.37
C PHE A 146 38.59 -1.76 -9.61
N GLN A 147 39.18 -2.50 -10.55
CA GLN A 147 39.37 -2.01 -11.90
C GLN A 147 38.00 -2.01 -12.56
N ILE A 148 37.39 -0.84 -12.67
CA ILE A 148 36.23 -0.65 -13.53
C ILE A 148 36.71 -0.88 -14.96
N ASN A 149 36.61 -2.11 -15.42
CA ASN A 149 36.70 -2.39 -16.84
C ASN A 149 35.52 -1.67 -17.50
N HIS A 150 35.81 -0.65 -18.30
CA HIS A 150 34.83 0.10 -19.09
C HIS A 150 33.69 -0.75 -19.73
N PRO A 151 33.92 -1.98 -20.27
CA PRO A 151 32.83 -2.81 -20.78
C PRO A 151 31.85 -3.30 -19.71
N ASP A 152 32.30 -3.57 -18.48
CA ASP A 152 31.44 -4.03 -17.39
C ASP A 152 30.52 -2.90 -16.90
N LEU A 153 31.00 -1.65 -16.93
CA LEU A 153 30.19 -0.48 -16.61
C LEU A 153 29.05 -0.28 -17.61
N VAL A 154 29.34 -0.44 -18.91
CA VAL A 154 28.32 -0.33 -19.97
C VAL A 154 27.29 -1.46 -19.86
N ASN A 155 27.73 -2.67 -19.54
CA ASN A 155 26.83 -3.81 -19.28
C ASN A 155 25.99 -3.62 -18.01
N GLN A 156 26.56 -3.06 -16.94
CA GLN A 156 25.82 -2.72 -15.72
C GLN A 156 24.80 -1.61 -15.98
N LEU A 157 25.18 -0.54 -16.66
CA LEU A 157 24.28 0.55 -17.05
C LEU A 157 23.16 0.05 -17.96
N SER A 158 23.46 -0.78 -18.96
CA SER A 158 22.44 -1.34 -19.85
C SER A 158 21.48 -2.26 -19.09
N SER A 159 21.98 -3.09 -18.18
CA SER A 159 21.15 -3.93 -17.32
C SER A 159 20.27 -3.10 -16.39
N PHE A 160 20.79 -2.01 -15.83
CA PHE A 160 20.04 -1.09 -14.98
C PHE A 160 18.94 -0.37 -15.78
N MET A 161 19.27 0.14 -16.97
CA MET A 161 18.29 0.78 -17.85
C MET A 161 17.20 -0.21 -18.29
N ALA A 162 17.56 -1.45 -18.62
CA ALA A 162 16.60 -2.50 -18.94
C ALA A 162 15.69 -2.84 -17.74
N GLN A 163 16.25 -2.92 -16.52
CA GLN A 163 15.47 -3.09 -15.29
C GLN A 163 14.52 -1.91 -15.07
N GLN A 164 14.98 -0.66 -15.22
CA GLN A 164 14.13 0.52 -15.09
C GLN A 164 12.99 0.55 -16.12
N GLN A 165 13.25 0.12 -17.36
CA GLN A 165 12.21 -0.01 -18.39
C GLN A 165 11.15 -1.05 -18.00
N LEU A 166 11.57 -2.22 -17.53
CA LEU A 166 10.65 -3.27 -17.07
C LEU A 166 9.81 -2.81 -15.86
N LEU A 167 10.42 -2.09 -14.93
CA LEU A 167 9.70 -1.51 -13.78
C LEU A 167 8.65 -0.50 -14.22
N THR A 168 9.03 0.43 -15.10
CA THR A 168 8.09 1.44 -15.64
C THR A 168 6.93 0.76 -16.37
N GLN A 169 7.20 -0.27 -17.19
CA GLN A 169 6.16 -1.05 -17.88
C GLN A 169 5.25 -1.81 -16.89
N SER A 170 5.82 -2.39 -15.84
CA SER A 170 5.06 -3.08 -14.79
C SER A 170 4.13 -2.12 -14.03
N LEU A 171 4.64 -0.93 -13.67
CA LEU A 171 3.86 0.10 -13.01
C LEU A 171 2.74 0.65 -13.92
N ALA A 172 3.05 0.96 -15.18
CA ALA A 172 2.07 1.44 -16.15
C ALA A 172 0.97 0.41 -16.42
N SER A 173 1.32 -0.87 -16.62
CA SER A 173 0.32 -1.92 -16.84
C SER A 173 -0.58 -2.14 -15.61
N SER A 174 -0.04 -2.03 -14.41
CA SER A 174 -0.81 -2.10 -13.17
C SER A 174 -1.77 -0.91 -13.03
N ALA A 175 -1.30 0.30 -13.34
CA ALA A 175 -2.12 1.51 -13.33
C ALA A 175 -3.24 1.48 -14.36
N GLN A 176 -2.96 1.01 -15.59
CA GLN A 176 -3.98 0.84 -16.63
C GLN A 176 -5.07 -0.15 -16.22
N ARG A 177 -4.69 -1.28 -15.62
CA ARG A 177 -5.66 -2.25 -15.10
C ARG A 177 -6.53 -1.65 -14.01
N PHE A 178 -5.94 -0.91 -13.08
CA PHE A 178 -6.68 -0.23 -12.02
C PHE A 178 -7.70 0.76 -12.59
N LEU A 179 -7.30 1.63 -13.53
CA LEU A 179 -8.20 2.61 -14.15
C LEU A 179 -9.32 1.95 -14.99
N ALA A 180 -9.07 0.77 -15.55
CA ALA A 180 -10.07 0.02 -16.29
C ALA A 180 -11.10 -0.67 -15.37
N GLU A 181 -10.68 -1.11 -14.19
CA GLU A 181 -11.52 -1.84 -13.23
C GLU A 181 -12.28 -0.89 -12.27
N TYR A 182 -11.67 0.26 -11.93
CA TYR A 182 -12.20 1.26 -11.02
C TYR A 182 -12.34 2.60 -11.75
N PRO A 183 -13.55 2.95 -12.24
CA PRO A 183 -13.75 4.22 -12.94
C PRO A 183 -13.68 5.41 -11.98
N GLU A 184 -13.44 6.59 -12.54
CA GLU A 184 -13.32 7.82 -11.77
C GLU A 184 -14.64 8.21 -11.09
N HIS A 185 -14.59 8.41 -9.78
CA HIS A 185 -15.70 8.91 -8.97
C HIS A 185 -15.29 10.21 -8.28
N ALA A 186 -16.29 11.05 -7.99
CA ALA A 186 -16.07 12.26 -7.21
C ALA A 186 -15.53 11.90 -5.82
N PHE A 187 -14.28 12.26 -5.55
CA PHE A 187 -13.62 11.93 -4.30
C PHE A 187 -13.80 13.03 -3.27
N THR A 188 -14.22 12.62 -2.07
CA THR A 188 -14.19 13.48 -0.88
C THR A 188 -13.34 12.78 0.18
N PRO A 189 -12.19 13.35 0.58
CA PRO A 189 -11.33 12.72 1.57
C PRO A 189 -12.06 12.59 2.92
N TYR A 190 -11.79 11.51 3.64
CA TYR A 190 -12.47 11.23 4.91
C TYR A 190 -11.92 12.11 6.05
N HIS A 191 -10.60 12.31 6.05
CA HIS A 191 -9.90 13.26 6.90
C HIS A 191 -9.36 14.42 6.06
N PRO A 192 -9.14 15.61 6.64
CA PRO A 192 -8.44 16.68 5.94
C PRO A 192 -7.02 16.20 5.59
N GLN A 193 -6.83 15.84 4.32
CA GLN A 193 -5.52 15.53 3.77
C GLN A 193 -4.83 16.84 3.43
N GLN A 194 -3.51 16.92 3.67
CA GLN A 194 -2.76 18.09 3.19
C GLN A 194 -2.99 18.22 1.67
N PRO A 195 -3.15 19.45 1.17
CA PRO A 195 -3.28 19.68 -0.27
C PRO A 195 -2.13 18.97 -0.96
N SER A 196 -2.54 18.13 -1.91
CA SER A 196 -1.76 17.15 -2.66
C SER A 196 -0.29 17.51 -2.84
N LEU A 197 0.59 16.64 -2.31
CA LEU A 197 2.02 16.65 -2.61
C LEU A 197 2.30 16.58 -4.12
N LEU A 198 1.37 16.02 -4.90
CA LEU A 198 1.47 15.81 -6.35
C LEU A 198 0.78 16.90 -7.20
N SER A 199 -0.23 17.62 -6.68
CA SER A 199 -0.91 18.66 -7.45
C SER A 199 -0.30 20.02 -7.11
N ARG A 200 0.70 20.41 -7.90
CA ARG A 200 1.17 21.80 -7.98
C ARG A 200 0.07 22.76 -8.47
N GLN A 201 -1.05 22.23 -8.97
CA GLN A 201 -2.15 22.97 -9.57
C GLN A 201 -3.50 22.36 -9.14
N ALA A 202 -4.18 23.06 -8.23
CA ALA A 202 -5.55 22.82 -7.75
C ALA A 202 -5.80 21.52 -6.95
N PRO A 203 -6.74 21.54 -5.98
CA PRO A 203 -7.24 20.32 -5.36
C PRO A 203 -7.90 19.48 -6.44
N SER A 204 -7.29 18.35 -6.78
CA SER A 204 -7.89 17.39 -7.69
C SER A 204 -9.19 16.85 -7.04
N LYS A 205 -10.20 16.57 -7.87
CA LYS A 205 -11.42 15.87 -7.44
C LYS A 205 -11.24 14.36 -7.42
N GLN A 206 -10.03 13.87 -7.69
CA GLN A 206 -9.69 12.47 -7.82
C GLN A 206 -9.17 11.93 -6.49
N SER A 207 -9.32 10.62 -6.32
CA SER A 207 -8.71 9.94 -5.19
C SER A 207 -7.20 9.82 -5.37
N PRO A 208 -6.41 9.77 -4.28
CA PRO A 208 -4.96 9.61 -4.37
C PRO A 208 -4.50 8.42 -5.24
N ALA A 209 -5.22 7.29 -5.17
CA ALA A 209 -4.93 6.13 -6.02
C ALA A 209 -5.15 6.44 -7.51
N HIS A 210 -6.24 7.14 -7.86
CA HIS A 210 -6.50 7.54 -9.24
C HIS A 210 -5.50 8.57 -9.76
N GLU A 211 -5.08 9.52 -8.94
CA GLU A 211 -4.03 10.48 -9.31
C GLU A 211 -2.73 9.77 -9.65
N ILE A 212 -2.29 8.84 -8.79
CA ILE A 212 -1.06 8.07 -9.01
C ILE A 212 -1.19 7.19 -10.26
N ALA A 213 -2.34 6.51 -10.44
CA ALA A 213 -2.56 5.69 -11.62
C ALA A 213 -2.52 6.52 -12.92
N THR A 214 -3.15 7.69 -12.92
CA THR A 214 -3.14 8.61 -14.07
C THR A 214 -1.73 9.13 -14.35
N LEU A 215 -0.98 9.48 -13.30
CA LEU A 215 0.42 9.90 -13.43
C LEU A 215 1.28 8.77 -14.02
N LEU A 216 1.15 7.54 -13.52
CA LEU A 216 1.90 6.38 -14.02
C LEU A 216 1.60 6.08 -15.49
N CYS A 217 0.35 6.26 -15.92
CA CYS A 217 -0.04 6.13 -17.33
C CYS A 217 0.44 7.29 -18.20
N SER A 218 0.74 8.46 -17.62
CA SER A 218 1.19 9.65 -18.36
C SER A 218 2.65 9.58 -18.80
N PHE A 219 3.46 8.73 -18.17
CA PHE A 219 4.83 8.45 -18.60
C PHE A 219 4.78 7.70 -19.94
N LYS A 220 4.91 8.46 -21.04
CA LYS A 220 5.20 7.89 -22.35
C LYS A 220 6.60 7.28 -22.31
N ILE A 221 6.68 5.96 -22.40
CA ILE A 221 7.92 5.20 -22.67
C ILE A 221 8.20 5.27 -24.17
#